data_AF-A0A7W3MX38-F1
#
_entry.id   AF-A0A7W3MX38-F1
#
_cell.length_a   1.000
_cell.length_b   1.000
_cell.length_c   1.000
_cell.angle_alpha   90.00
_cell.angle_beta   90.00
_cell.angle_gamma   90.00
#
_symmetry.space_group_name_H-M   'P 1'
#
loop_
_entity.id
_entity.type
_entity.pdbx_description
1 polymer ?
#
loop_
_entity_poly.entity_id
_entity_poly.type
_entity_poly.pdbx_seq_one_letter_code
_entity_poly.pdbx_strand_id
1 'polypeptide(L)'
;MSTWILILLCLAVAGRELYLAFDRRLPQAQEEIRRLRARVDELERRPDTATVPEEEPEDEPEPQAGPLTRGTPPRPARARATAAAAVSAALTRRLERELAETTARLAALEHQVRAAREAEAARAAALDGVEQTVGALHREMIERLERADDTARGLLYAEEAATEPLLTDAYEHCVAKAGLRVRAKEPVPGAPWWTGYLLSGADPEEVAPRLVAQARFLPDPAGASPLSALLTELAALDGTGLARIGAFAAVRTRDALLCGILTDAPDTTDPVELAAHLEGHATTLRWDPARFAAAVR
;
A
#
# COMPACT_ATOMS: atom_id res chain seq x y z
N MET A 1 -4.58 15.31 -32.39
CA MET A 1 -5.59 14.67 -31.53
C MET A 1 -5.44 13.14 -31.43
N SER A 2 -4.92 12.45 -32.45
CA SER A 2 -4.72 10.99 -32.48
C SER A 2 -3.58 10.45 -31.59
N THR A 3 -2.54 11.25 -31.34
CA THR A 3 -1.37 10.83 -30.54
C THR A 3 -1.68 10.64 -29.05
N TRP A 4 -2.48 11.52 -28.45
CA TRP A 4 -2.87 11.39 -27.04
C TRP A 4 -3.78 10.19 -26.78
N ILE A 5 -4.64 9.86 -27.75
CA ILE A 5 -5.51 8.67 -27.68
C ILE A 5 -4.65 7.39 -27.68
N LEU A 6 -3.60 7.34 -28.51
CA LEU A 6 -2.67 6.21 -28.53
C LEU A 6 -1.86 6.10 -27.23
N ILE A 7 -1.42 7.22 -26.67
CA ILE A 7 -0.69 7.24 -25.40
C ILE A 7 -1.57 6.72 -24.25
N LEU A 8 -2.82 7.20 -24.15
CA LEU A 8 -3.77 6.76 -23.13
C LEU A 8 -4.15 5.29 -23.30
N LEU A 9 -4.32 4.82 -24.54
CA LEU A 9 -4.58 3.41 -24.84
C LEU A 9 -3.38 2.53 -24.45
N CYS A 10 -2.16 2.95 -24.78
CA CYS A 10 -0.94 2.22 -24.39
C CYS A 10 -0.77 2.18 -22.87
N LEU A 11 -1.07 3.28 -22.16
CA LEU A 11 -0.98 3.32 -20.70
C LEU A 11 -2.03 2.40 -20.05
N ALA A 12 -3.25 2.38 -20.56
CA ALA A 12 -4.33 1.51 -20.07
C ALA A 12 -4.04 0.03 -20.31
N VAL A 13 -3.47 -0.33 -21.48
CA VAL A 13 -3.08 -1.70 -21.81
C VAL A 13 -1.89 -2.14 -20.97
N ALA A 14 -0.87 -1.28 -20.80
CA ALA A 14 0.29 -1.58 -19.96
C ALA A 14 -0.09 -1.74 -18.48
N GLY A 15 -0.97 -0.89 -17.96
CA GLY A 15 -1.47 -0.99 -16.58
C GLY A 15 -2.26 -2.28 -16.33
N ARG A 16 -3.07 -2.71 -17.30
CA ARG A 16 -3.83 -3.96 -17.22
C ARG A 16 -2.94 -5.20 -17.26
N GLU A 17 -1.92 -5.22 -18.12
CA GLU A 17 -0.94 -6.32 -18.17
C GLU A 17 -0.08 -6.38 -16.90
N LEU A 18 0.29 -5.23 -16.33
CA LEU A 18 1.01 -5.16 -15.07
C LEU A 18 0.16 -5.67 -13.90
N TYR A 19 -1.12 -5.27 -13.83
CA TYR A 19 -2.07 -5.72 -12.82
C TYR A 19 -2.27 -7.25 -12.88
N LEU A 20 -2.42 -7.82 -14.08
CA LEU A 20 -2.56 -9.28 -14.27
C LEU A 20 -1.25 -10.04 -13.99
N ALA A 21 -0.09 -9.44 -14.26
CA ALA A 21 1.20 -10.05 -13.93
C ALA A 21 1.46 -10.09 -12.41
N PHE A 22 1.04 -9.06 -11.67
CA PHE A 22 1.10 -9.04 -10.21
C PHE A 22 0.13 -10.03 -9.58
N ASP A 23 -1.11 -10.10 -10.09
CA ASP A 23 -2.14 -11.00 -9.57
C ASP A 23 -1.80 -12.49 -9.79
N ARG A 24 -1.05 -12.83 -10.85
CA ARG A 24 -0.54 -14.20 -11.08
C ARG A 24 0.69 -14.57 -10.25
N ARG A 25 1.54 -13.60 -9.92
CA ARG A 25 2.78 -13.84 -9.15
C ARG A 25 2.52 -14.03 -7.66
N LEU A 26 1.45 -13.43 -7.13
CA LEU A 26 1.08 -13.56 -5.71
C LEU A 26 0.72 -15.01 -5.29
N PRO A 27 -0.16 -15.76 -6.00
CA PRO A 27 -0.44 -17.15 -5.66
C PRO A 27 0.75 -18.10 -5.94
N GLN A 28 1.58 -17.79 -6.94
CA GLN A 28 2.78 -18.58 -7.26
C GLN A 28 3.85 -18.46 -6.16
N ALA A 29 4.06 -17.24 -5.64
CA ALA A 29 4.96 -17.01 -4.50
C ALA A 29 4.45 -17.69 -3.21
N GLN A 30 3.14 -17.72 -3.00
CA GLN A 30 2.53 -18.40 -1.84
C GLN A 30 2.68 -19.93 -1.93
N GLU A 31 2.59 -20.52 -3.12
CA GLU A 31 2.78 -21.96 -3.32
C GLU A 31 4.26 -22.37 -3.16
N GLU A 32 5.19 -21.53 -3.62
CA GLU A 32 6.63 -21.74 -3.39
C GLU A 32 6.98 -21.68 -1.89
N ILE A 33 6.40 -20.73 -1.14
CA ILE A 33 6.57 -20.66 0.32
C ILE A 33 6.00 -21.90 1.01
N ARG A 34 4.82 -22.38 0.58
CA ARG A 34 4.21 -23.60 1.13
C ARG A 34 5.08 -24.84 0.86
N ARG A 35 5.64 -24.95 -0.34
CA ARG A 35 6.55 -26.05 -0.74
C ARG A 35 7.88 -26.01 0.00
N LEU A 36 8.43 -24.81 0.23
CA LEU A 36 9.66 -24.64 1.00
C LEU A 36 9.45 -25.01 2.48
N ARG A 37 8.33 -24.59 3.08
CA ARG A 37 7.96 -24.99 4.45
C ARG A 37 7.79 -26.51 4.59
N ALA A 38 7.13 -27.16 3.62
CA ALA A 38 6.98 -28.62 3.63
C ALA A 38 8.33 -29.37 3.55
N ARG A 39 9.30 -28.84 2.79
CA ARG A 39 10.65 -29.43 2.72
C ARG A 39 11.46 -29.24 4.00
N VAL A 40 11.28 -28.11 4.69
CA VAL A 40 11.91 -27.86 5.99
C VAL A 40 11.32 -28.78 7.05
N ASP A 41 9.98 -28.92 7.09
CA ASP A 41 9.31 -29.86 8.00
C ASP A 41 9.71 -31.32 7.73
N GLU A 42 9.96 -31.70 6.47
CA GLU A 42 10.43 -33.04 6.10
C GLU A 42 11.89 -33.29 6.54
N LEU A 43 12.74 -32.27 6.47
CA LEU A 43 14.12 -32.33 6.96
C LEU A 43 14.18 -32.35 8.49
N GLU A 44 13.33 -31.57 9.17
CA GLU A 44 13.19 -31.60 10.62
C GLU A 44 12.58 -32.91 11.14
N ARG A 45 11.72 -33.58 10.35
CA ARG A 45 11.18 -34.93 10.66
C ARG A 45 12.15 -36.09 10.39
N ARG A 46 13.40 -35.82 9.96
CA ARG A 46 14.47 -36.83 9.94
C ARG A 46 15.45 -36.69 11.12
N PRO A 47 15.02 -36.74 12.39
CA PRO A 47 15.95 -37.08 13.46
C PRO A 47 16.18 -38.61 13.41
N ASP A 48 17.45 -39.01 13.39
CA ASP A 48 17.94 -40.34 13.79
C ASP A 48 17.36 -41.57 13.07
N THR A 49 17.74 -41.77 11.80
CA THR A 49 17.82 -43.12 11.21
C THR A 49 19.25 -43.43 10.76
N ALA A 50 20.15 -43.40 11.73
CA ALA A 50 21.44 -44.08 11.64
C ALA A 50 21.72 -44.79 12.98
N THR A 51 20.75 -45.60 13.43
CA THR A 51 20.97 -46.58 14.49
C THR A 51 21.91 -47.64 13.95
N VAL A 52 23.14 -47.64 14.47
CA VAL A 52 24.11 -48.71 14.33
C VAL A 52 23.47 -50.02 14.81
N PRO A 53 23.44 -51.10 14.02
CA PRO A 53 23.00 -52.39 14.55
C PRO A 53 24.06 -52.93 15.51
N GLU A 54 23.75 -52.89 16.80
CA GLU A 54 24.32 -53.78 17.81
C GLU A 54 23.76 -55.19 17.60
N GLU A 55 24.65 -56.17 17.42
CA GLU A 55 24.35 -57.59 17.60
C GLU A 55 25.29 -58.11 18.70
N GLU A 56 24.75 -58.33 19.91
CA GLU A 56 25.30 -59.25 20.91
C GLU A 56 24.36 -60.48 21.07
N PRO A 57 24.70 -61.50 21.88
CA PRO A 57 24.99 -62.86 21.40
C PRO A 57 23.92 -63.87 21.83
N GLU A 58 23.80 -65.03 21.17
CA GLU A 58 23.31 -66.25 21.83
C GLU A 58 23.53 -67.54 21.01
N ASP A 59 24.25 -68.45 21.68
CA ASP A 59 24.13 -69.91 21.78
C ASP A 59 24.34 -70.89 20.60
N GLU A 60 25.29 -71.81 20.88
CA GLU A 60 25.63 -73.06 20.19
C GLU A 60 24.48 -74.09 20.24
N PRO A 61 24.47 -75.10 19.32
CA PRO A 61 25.10 -76.37 19.73
C PRO A 61 25.94 -77.08 18.63
N GLU A 62 26.96 -77.78 19.12
CA GLU A 62 27.86 -78.75 18.48
C GLU A 62 27.14 -79.92 17.73
N PRO A 63 27.77 -80.63 16.74
CA PRO A 63 28.81 -81.62 17.09
C PRO A 63 29.95 -81.93 16.07
N GLN A 64 31.09 -82.29 16.68
CA GLN A 64 32.01 -83.40 16.35
C GLN A 64 33.02 -83.35 15.18
N ALA A 65 34.28 -83.23 15.62
CA ALA A 65 35.43 -84.12 15.39
C ALA A 65 35.91 -84.44 13.96
N GLY A 66 37.11 -83.94 13.66
CA GLY A 66 38.03 -84.53 12.68
C GLY A 66 39.40 -83.85 12.75
N PRO A 67 40.50 -84.55 13.11
CA PRO A 67 41.83 -83.94 13.16
C PRO A 67 42.38 -83.84 11.73
N LEU A 68 43.21 -82.83 11.45
CA LEU A 68 44.46 -82.94 10.68
C LEU A 68 45.09 -81.56 10.44
N THR A 69 46.21 -81.36 11.13
CA THR A 69 47.43 -80.61 10.80
C THR A 69 47.52 -79.69 9.56
N ARG A 70 48.29 -78.61 9.78
CA ARG A 70 49.30 -77.98 8.88
C ARG A 70 48.85 -76.66 8.23
N GLY A 71 49.41 -75.54 8.70
CA GLY A 71 49.25 -74.23 8.09
C GLY A 71 50.46 -73.30 8.29
N THR A 72 51.16 -73.00 7.20
CA THR A 72 52.07 -71.86 6.96
C THR A 72 51.25 -70.76 6.24
N PRO A 73 51.58 -69.44 6.14
CA PRO A 73 52.40 -68.47 6.90
C PRO A 73 51.57 -67.25 7.43
N PRO A 74 52.16 -66.22 8.09
CA PRO A 74 51.44 -65.01 8.49
C PRO A 74 51.43 -63.96 7.37
N ARG A 75 50.30 -63.72 6.71
CA ARG A 75 50.14 -62.61 5.75
C ARG A 75 48.77 -61.88 5.61
N PRO A 76 47.65 -62.24 6.28
CA PRO A 76 46.36 -61.58 6.03
C PRO A 76 46.13 -60.25 6.79
N ALA A 77 46.77 -60.04 7.96
CA ALA A 77 46.48 -58.88 8.81
C ALA A 77 47.04 -57.55 8.28
N ARG A 78 48.27 -57.54 7.75
CA ARG A 78 48.93 -56.34 7.21
C ARG A 78 48.30 -55.88 5.88
N ALA A 79 47.80 -56.82 5.08
CA ALA A 79 47.07 -56.52 3.84
C ALA A 79 45.68 -55.91 4.12
N ARG A 80 44.97 -56.38 5.15
CA ARG A 80 43.69 -55.79 5.58
C ARG A 80 43.85 -54.40 6.18
N ALA A 81 44.88 -54.17 7.01
CA ALA A 81 45.15 -52.85 7.58
C ALA A 81 45.54 -51.80 6.53
N THR A 82 46.30 -52.20 5.51
CA THR A 82 46.65 -51.31 4.38
C THR A 82 45.46 -51.03 3.46
N ALA A 83 44.58 -52.01 3.24
CA ALA A 83 43.32 -51.80 2.52
C ALA A 83 42.37 -50.85 3.27
N ALA A 84 42.23 -51.00 4.59
CA ALA A 84 41.43 -50.09 5.42
C ALA A 84 41.96 -48.65 5.40
N ALA A 85 43.28 -48.46 5.47
CA ALA A 85 43.91 -47.15 5.36
C ALA A 85 43.75 -46.51 3.97
N ALA A 86 43.74 -47.32 2.90
CA ALA A 86 43.49 -46.84 1.54
C ALA A 86 42.04 -46.39 1.36
N VAL A 87 41.08 -47.12 1.94
CA VAL A 87 39.65 -46.77 1.93
C VAL A 87 39.40 -45.50 2.73
N SER A 88 39.96 -45.37 3.93
CA SER A 88 39.82 -44.14 4.73
C SER A 88 40.42 -42.93 4.01
N ALA A 89 41.63 -43.05 3.45
CA ALA A 89 42.24 -41.98 2.66
C ALA A 89 41.47 -41.63 1.37
N ALA A 90 40.74 -42.57 0.79
CA ALA A 90 39.86 -42.30 -0.35
C ALA A 90 38.58 -41.57 0.08
N LEU A 91 37.99 -41.96 1.22
CA LEU A 91 36.82 -41.29 1.80
C LEU A 91 37.15 -39.86 2.23
N THR A 92 38.28 -39.64 2.93
CA THR A 92 38.73 -38.30 3.31
C THR A 92 38.89 -37.40 2.10
N ARG A 93 39.58 -37.88 1.04
CA ARG A 93 39.73 -37.12 -0.21
C ARG A 93 38.40 -36.84 -0.92
N ARG A 94 37.41 -37.72 -0.79
CA ARG A 94 36.08 -37.49 -1.34
C ARG A 94 35.33 -36.43 -0.54
N LEU A 95 35.32 -36.52 0.78
CA LEU A 95 34.70 -35.54 1.66
C LEU A 95 35.34 -34.16 1.49
N GLU A 96 36.67 -34.08 1.38
CA GLU A 96 37.37 -32.82 1.11
C GLU A 96 36.92 -32.18 -0.21
N ARG A 97 36.72 -32.98 -1.26
CA ARG A 97 36.20 -32.48 -2.55
C ARG A 97 34.75 -32.02 -2.45
N GLU A 98 33.90 -32.79 -1.79
CA GLU A 98 32.49 -32.43 -1.58
C GLU A 98 32.37 -31.16 -0.72
N LEU A 99 33.21 -31.00 0.30
CA LEU A 99 33.31 -29.76 1.09
C LEU A 99 33.84 -28.57 0.27
N ALA A 100 34.86 -28.79 -0.56
CA ALA A 100 35.37 -27.74 -1.45
C ALA A 100 34.31 -27.29 -2.47
N GLU A 101 33.50 -28.23 -2.98
CA GLU A 101 32.41 -27.91 -3.91
C GLU A 101 31.26 -27.18 -3.22
N THR A 102 30.85 -27.62 -2.03
CA THR A 102 29.77 -26.94 -1.28
C THR A 102 30.18 -25.55 -0.83
N THR A 103 31.41 -25.37 -0.36
CA THR A 103 31.94 -24.04 -0.01
C THR A 103 32.02 -23.11 -1.22
N ALA A 104 32.44 -23.60 -2.38
CA ALA A 104 32.43 -22.82 -3.62
C ALA A 104 31.00 -22.42 -4.05
N ARG A 105 30.03 -23.35 -3.93
CA ARG A 105 28.61 -23.07 -4.21
C ARG A 105 28.03 -22.04 -3.22
N LEU A 106 28.36 -22.14 -1.93
CA LEU A 106 27.94 -21.16 -0.92
C LEU A 106 28.51 -19.78 -1.21
N ALA A 107 29.81 -19.66 -1.51
CA ALA A 107 30.43 -18.38 -1.87
C ALA A 107 29.79 -17.75 -3.12
N ALA A 108 29.43 -18.56 -4.12
CA ALA A 108 28.72 -18.09 -5.31
C ALA A 108 27.30 -17.59 -4.98
N LEU A 109 26.56 -18.32 -4.14
CA LEU A 109 25.23 -17.90 -3.68
C LEU A 109 25.29 -16.62 -2.83
N GLU A 110 26.26 -16.49 -1.93
CA GLU A 110 26.47 -15.28 -1.14
C GLU A 110 26.75 -14.06 -2.03
N HIS A 111 27.57 -14.25 -3.09
CA HIS A 111 27.83 -13.19 -4.06
C HIS A 111 26.56 -12.81 -4.84
N GLN A 112 25.76 -13.79 -5.28
CA GLN A 112 24.49 -13.53 -5.96
C GLN A 112 23.49 -12.81 -5.06
N VAL A 113 23.36 -13.21 -3.79
CA VAL A 113 22.47 -12.56 -2.82
C VAL A 113 22.93 -11.12 -2.57
N ARG A 114 24.23 -10.88 -2.45
CA ARG A 114 24.78 -9.53 -2.28
C ARG A 114 24.47 -8.64 -3.49
N ALA A 115 24.75 -9.14 -4.69
CA ALA A 115 24.44 -8.42 -5.93
C ALA A 115 22.93 -8.14 -6.08
N ALA A 116 22.07 -9.08 -5.69
CA ALA A 116 20.62 -8.89 -5.71
C ALA A 116 20.18 -7.80 -4.72
N ARG A 117 20.74 -7.78 -3.51
CA ARG A 117 20.46 -6.73 -2.51
C ARG A 117 20.94 -5.36 -2.96
N GLU A 118 22.11 -5.27 -3.58
CA GLU A 118 22.64 -4.02 -4.15
C GLU A 118 21.74 -3.52 -5.30
N ALA A 119 21.28 -4.41 -6.17
CA ALA A 119 20.35 -4.07 -7.23
C ALA A 119 18.97 -3.62 -6.70
N GLU A 120 18.48 -4.24 -5.62
CA GLU A 120 17.25 -3.84 -4.94
C GLU A 120 17.40 -2.46 -4.29
N ALA A 121 18.50 -2.21 -3.59
CA ALA A 121 18.80 -0.90 -3.01
C ALA A 121 18.91 0.20 -4.08
N ALA A 122 19.55 -0.10 -5.22
CA ALA A 122 19.64 0.84 -6.34
C ALA A 122 18.25 1.13 -6.95
N ARG A 123 17.37 0.13 -7.03
CA ARG A 123 15.98 0.34 -7.49
C ARG A 123 15.18 1.18 -6.50
N ALA A 124 15.30 0.92 -5.20
CA ALA A 124 14.64 1.72 -4.17
C ALA A 124 15.08 3.19 -4.27
N ALA A 125 16.39 3.46 -4.34
CA ALA A 125 16.91 4.82 -4.52
C ALA A 125 16.44 5.48 -5.82
N ALA A 126 16.28 4.70 -6.91
CA ALA A 126 15.74 5.22 -8.16
C ALA A 126 14.25 5.58 -8.04
N LEU A 127 13.46 4.76 -7.33
CA LEU A 127 12.06 5.07 -7.05
C LEU A 127 11.92 6.32 -6.19
N ASP A 128 12.71 6.44 -5.12
CA ASP A 128 12.76 7.64 -4.27
C ASP A 128 13.08 8.89 -5.10
N GLY A 129 14.03 8.80 -6.04
CA GLY A 129 14.39 9.90 -6.95
C GLY A 129 13.25 10.28 -7.90
N VAL A 130 12.49 9.30 -8.40
CA VAL A 130 11.30 9.56 -9.22
C VAL A 130 10.19 10.21 -8.40
N GLU A 131 9.91 9.71 -7.19
CA GLU A 131 8.90 10.27 -6.28
C GLU A 131 9.20 11.74 -5.94
N GLN A 132 10.47 12.05 -5.62
CA GLN A 132 10.91 13.43 -5.37
C GLN A 132 10.72 14.33 -6.59
N THR A 133 11.06 13.83 -7.79
CA THR A 133 10.92 14.59 -9.05
C THR A 133 9.45 14.84 -9.37
N VAL A 134 8.58 13.83 -9.22
CA VAL A 134 7.13 13.97 -9.42
C VAL A 134 6.55 14.94 -8.41
N GLY A 135 6.95 14.86 -7.13
CA GLY A 135 6.52 15.81 -6.10
C GLY A 135 6.98 17.25 -6.37
N ALA A 136 8.17 17.45 -6.92
CA ALA A 136 8.64 18.77 -7.34
C ALA A 136 7.83 19.32 -8.53
N LEU A 137 7.62 18.50 -9.57
CA LEU A 137 6.82 18.89 -10.75
C LEU A 137 5.36 19.16 -10.38
N HIS A 138 4.79 18.37 -9.47
CA HIS A 138 3.42 18.57 -9.00
C HIS A 138 3.26 19.91 -8.30
N ARG A 139 4.20 20.27 -7.40
CA ARG A 139 4.22 21.58 -6.74
C ARG A 139 4.37 22.73 -7.75
N GLU A 140 5.30 22.61 -8.69
CA GLU A 140 5.49 23.64 -9.73
C GLU A 140 4.22 23.81 -10.60
N MET A 141 3.55 22.72 -10.94
CA MET A 141 2.28 22.74 -11.66
C MET A 141 1.18 23.44 -10.86
N ILE A 142 1.04 23.13 -9.57
CA ILE A 142 0.08 23.80 -8.68
C ILE A 142 0.38 25.30 -8.64
N GLU A 143 1.62 25.69 -8.33
CA GLU A 143 2.00 27.11 -8.27
C GLU A 143 1.71 27.84 -9.60
N ARG A 144 1.89 27.18 -10.75
CA ARG A 144 1.56 27.76 -12.05
C ARG A 144 0.07 27.95 -12.25
N LEU A 145 -0.73 26.97 -11.82
CA LEU A 145 -2.18 27.05 -11.89
C LEU A 145 -2.73 28.10 -10.92
N GLU A 146 -2.18 28.23 -9.72
CA GLU A 146 -2.58 29.27 -8.75
C GLU A 146 -2.35 30.71 -9.26
N ARG A 147 -1.41 30.89 -10.20
CA ARG A 147 -1.17 32.19 -10.84
C ARG A 147 -2.14 32.48 -11.99
N ALA A 148 -3.02 31.54 -12.35
CA ALA A 148 -4.00 31.75 -13.40
C ALA A 148 -5.29 32.36 -12.83
N ASP A 149 -5.77 33.42 -13.48
CA ASP A 149 -6.92 34.23 -13.03
C ASP A 149 -8.25 33.46 -13.03
N ASP A 150 -8.33 32.29 -13.67
CA ASP A 150 -9.54 31.46 -13.76
C ASP A 150 -9.58 30.32 -12.71
N THR A 151 -8.75 30.43 -11.67
CA THR A 151 -8.66 29.42 -10.62
C THR A 151 -9.29 29.86 -9.29
N ALA A 152 -9.91 28.89 -8.62
CA ALA A 152 -10.48 29.07 -7.30
C ALA A 152 -9.92 28.02 -6.34
N ARG A 153 -9.61 28.41 -5.11
CA ARG A 153 -9.23 27.46 -4.05
C ARG A 153 -10.47 26.80 -3.46
N GLY A 154 -10.35 25.52 -3.18
CA GLY A 154 -11.32 24.74 -2.42
C GLY A 154 -10.64 24.05 -1.24
N LEU A 155 -11.43 23.68 -0.24
CA LEU A 155 -10.94 22.99 0.95
C LEU A 155 -12.03 22.06 1.46
N LEU A 156 -11.66 20.82 1.77
CA LEU A 156 -12.53 19.89 2.47
C LEU A 156 -11.82 19.41 3.73
N TYR A 157 -12.49 19.46 4.87
CA TYR A 157 -11.94 19.09 6.16
C TYR A 157 -13.00 18.34 6.97
N ALA A 158 -12.58 17.28 7.67
CA ALA A 158 -13.37 16.66 8.72
C ALA A 158 -12.48 16.03 9.79
N GLU A 159 -12.97 15.99 11.03
CA GLU A 159 -12.29 15.31 12.13
C GLU A 159 -12.27 13.78 11.97
N GLU A 160 -13.30 13.22 11.33
CA GLU A 160 -13.57 11.79 11.24
C GLU A 160 -12.97 11.20 9.95
N ALA A 161 -11.92 10.38 10.07
CA ALA A 161 -11.31 9.73 8.90
C ALA A 161 -12.26 8.79 8.13
N ALA A 162 -13.25 8.19 8.81
CA ALA A 162 -14.18 7.26 8.18
C ALA A 162 -15.13 7.93 7.16
N THR A 163 -15.32 9.24 7.26
CA THR A 163 -16.22 10.01 6.39
C THR A 163 -15.53 10.54 5.14
N GLU A 164 -14.20 10.40 5.04
CA GLU A 164 -13.39 10.88 3.91
C GLU A 164 -13.94 10.47 2.54
N PRO A 165 -14.28 9.19 2.27
CA PRO A 165 -14.72 8.80 0.93
C PRO A 165 -16.07 9.43 0.55
N LEU A 166 -17.06 9.37 1.46
CA LEU A 166 -18.41 9.87 1.21
C LEU A 166 -18.43 11.39 1.04
N LEU A 167 -17.73 12.10 1.91
CA LEU A 167 -17.68 13.54 1.89
C LEU A 167 -16.89 14.07 0.67
N THR A 168 -15.82 13.38 0.29
CA THR A 168 -15.04 13.67 -0.93
C THR A 168 -15.90 13.50 -2.19
N ASP A 169 -16.63 12.39 -2.30
CA ASP A 169 -17.51 12.14 -3.44
C ASP A 169 -18.63 13.19 -3.55
N ALA A 170 -19.27 13.54 -2.44
CA ALA A 170 -20.31 14.56 -2.41
C ALA A 170 -19.77 15.95 -2.79
N TYR A 171 -18.57 16.29 -2.29
CA TYR A 171 -17.89 17.54 -2.60
C TYR A 171 -17.53 17.62 -4.09
N GLU A 172 -16.87 16.61 -4.65
CA GLU A 172 -16.46 16.59 -6.05
C GLU A 172 -17.66 16.59 -6.99
N HIS A 173 -18.75 15.90 -6.63
CA HIS A 173 -20.00 15.96 -7.36
C HIS A 173 -20.60 17.37 -7.37
N CYS A 174 -20.62 18.05 -6.22
CA CYS A 174 -21.09 19.43 -6.10
C CYS A 174 -20.24 20.39 -6.92
N VAL A 175 -18.91 20.29 -6.85
CA VAL A 175 -17.94 21.07 -7.65
C VAL A 175 -18.20 20.89 -9.15
N ALA A 176 -18.33 19.64 -9.61
CA ALA A 176 -18.58 19.33 -11.02
C ALA A 176 -19.90 19.94 -11.50
N LYS A 177 -20.95 19.89 -10.68
CA LYS A 177 -22.28 20.43 -11.01
C LYS A 177 -22.35 21.95 -10.91
N ALA A 178 -21.48 22.56 -10.13
CA ALA A 178 -21.21 24.00 -10.17
C ALA A 178 -20.43 24.44 -11.43
N GLY A 179 -20.05 23.51 -12.32
CA GLY A 179 -19.29 23.83 -13.54
C GLY A 179 -17.80 24.07 -13.28
N LEU A 180 -17.31 23.70 -12.10
CA LEU A 180 -15.90 23.71 -11.77
C LEU A 180 -15.28 22.34 -12.02
N ARG A 181 -13.97 22.31 -12.26
CA ARG A 181 -13.17 21.12 -12.48
C ARG A 181 -11.99 21.13 -11.53
N VAL A 182 -11.76 20.00 -10.88
CA VAL A 182 -10.58 19.78 -10.04
C VAL A 182 -9.34 19.66 -10.94
N ARG A 183 -8.35 20.52 -10.70
CA ARG A 183 -7.06 20.52 -11.40
C ARG A 183 -5.95 19.90 -10.58
N ALA A 184 -5.97 20.12 -9.28
CA ALA A 184 -5.04 19.53 -8.32
C ALA A 184 -5.77 19.23 -7.01
N LYS A 185 -5.23 18.24 -6.29
CA LYS A 185 -5.65 17.83 -4.95
C LYS A 185 -4.41 17.75 -4.09
N GLU A 186 -4.49 18.31 -2.90
CA GLU A 186 -3.45 18.24 -1.87
C GLU A 186 -4.04 17.58 -0.63
N PRO A 187 -4.11 16.24 -0.61
CA PRO A 187 -4.66 15.50 0.52
C PRO A 187 -3.63 15.46 1.67
N VAL A 188 -4.10 15.71 2.87
CA VAL A 188 -3.38 15.51 4.13
C VAL A 188 -4.15 14.45 4.92
N PRO A 189 -3.69 13.19 4.89
CA PRO A 189 -4.35 12.09 5.60
C PRO A 189 -4.18 12.22 7.11
N GLY A 190 -5.17 11.78 7.89
CA GLY A 190 -5.09 11.81 9.35
C GLY A 190 -6.45 11.87 10.04
N ALA A 191 -6.42 12.20 11.32
CA ALA A 191 -7.59 12.57 12.12
C ALA A 191 -7.20 13.79 12.96
N PRO A 192 -7.55 15.02 12.54
CA PRO A 192 -8.38 15.35 11.39
C PRO A 192 -7.67 15.11 10.03
N TRP A 193 -8.46 14.92 8.97
CA TRP A 193 -7.98 14.92 7.59
C TRP A 193 -8.48 16.16 6.86
N TRP A 194 -7.75 16.58 5.83
CA TRP A 194 -8.23 17.60 4.92
C TRP A 194 -7.63 17.45 3.52
N THR A 195 -8.34 17.98 2.52
CA THR A 195 -7.89 18.01 1.14
C THR A 195 -8.04 19.42 0.59
N GLY A 196 -6.91 20.01 0.21
CA GLY A 196 -6.86 21.25 -0.57
C GLY A 196 -7.22 20.96 -2.02
N TYR A 197 -8.04 21.80 -2.64
CA TYR A 197 -8.43 21.68 -4.04
C TYR A 197 -8.05 22.92 -4.81
N LEU A 198 -7.53 22.72 -6.02
CA LEU A 198 -7.45 23.78 -7.01
C LEU A 198 -8.51 23.55 -8.08
N LEU A 199 -9.43 24.50 -8.20
CA LEU A 199 -10.61 24.44 -9.05
C LEU A 199 -10.47 25.43 -10.20
N SER A 200 -11.09 25.15 -11.33
CA SER A 200 -11.17 26.06 -12.49
C SER A 200 -12.40 25.76 -13.32
N GLY A 201 -12.79 26.65 -14.22
CA GLY A 201 -13.88 26.42 -15.16
C GLY A 201 -14.86 27.58 -15.17
N ALA A 202 -16.00 27.42 -14.49
CA ALA A 202 -16.94 28.51 -14.29
C ALA A 202 -16.29 29.68 -13.54
N ASP A 203 -16.79 30.90 -13.78
CA ASP A 203 -16.33 32.11 -13.12
C ASP A 203 -16.45 31.95 -11.58
N PRO A 204 -15.31 31.98 -10.85
CA PRO A 204 -15.31 31.87 -9.39
C PRO A 204 -16.24 32.87 -8.69
N GLU A 205 -16.40 34.07 -9.25
CA GLU A 205 -17.24 35.13 -8.67
C GLU A 205 -18.74 34.83 -8.80
N GLU A 206 -19.16 34.08 -9.83
CA GLU A 206 -20.57 33.70 -10.03
C GLU A 206 -20.95 32.42 -9.27
N VAL A 207 -19.97 31.53 -9.00
CA VAL A 207 -20.22 30.24 -8.35
C VAL A 207 -20.75 30.44 -6.93
N ALA A 208 -20.11 31.29 -6.12
CA ALA A 208 -20.46 31.43 -4.71
C ALA A 208 -21.86 32.02 -4.48
N PRO A 209 -22.27 33.14 -5.13
CA PRO A 209 -23.63 33.67 -5.03
C PRO A 209 -24.70 32.66 -5.45
N ARG A 210 -24.43 31.86 -6.49
CA ARG A 210 -25.35 30.83 -6.96
C ARG A 210 -25.51 29.69 -5.95
N LEU A 211 -24.42 29.22 -5.33
CA LEU A 211 -24.48 28.20 -4.28
C LEU A 211 -25.22 28.71 -3.04
N VAL A 212 -25.00 29.96 -2.60
CA VAL A 212 -25.77 30.56 -1.50
C VAL A 212 -27.25 30.69 -1.86
N ALA A 213 -27.57 31.10 -3.09
CA ALA A 213 -28.96 31.18 -3.54
C ALA A 213 -29.65 29.81 -3.49
N GLN A 214 -28.96 28.73 -3.88
CA GLN A 214 -29.45 27.35 -3.75
C GLN A 214 -29.61 26.94 -2.28
N ALA A 215 -28.64 27.27 -1.43
CA ALA A 215 -28.64 26.91 -0.01
C ALA A 215 -29.83 27.50 0.77
N ARG A 216 -30.41 28.62 0.32
CA ARG A 216 -31.62 29.22 0.92
C ARG A 216 -32.87 28.35 0.83
N PHE A 217 -32.90 27.42 -0.12
CA PHE A 217 -34.06 26.56 -0.38
C PHE A 217 -33.86 25.12 0.16
N LEU A 218 -32.81 24.90 0.95
CA LEU A 218 -32.51 23.60 1.56
C LEU A 218 -33.15 23.44 2.95
N PRO A 219 -33.24 22.21 3.49
CA PRO A 219 -33.03 20.93 2.81
C PRO A 219 -34.08 20.71 1.70
N ASP A 220 -33.62 20.21 0.54
CA ASP A 220 -34.49 19.84 -0.57
C ASP A 220 -35.10 18.45 -0.29
N PRO A 221 -36.43 18.33 -0.10
CA PRO A 221 -37.06 17.05 0.21
C PRO A 221 -36.94 16.03 -0.93
N ALA A 222 -36.62 16.47 -2.16
CA ALA A 222 -36.37 15.56 -3.28
C ALA A 222 -34.92 15.05 -3.33
N GLY A 223 -34.00 15.59 -2.51
CA GLY A 223 -32.59 15.19 -2.46
C GLY A 223 -31.83 15.34 -3.78
N ALA A 224 -32.38 16.08 -4.75
CA ALA A 224 -31.88 16.08 -6.13
C ALA A 224 -30.71 17.04 -6.33
N SER A 225 -30.56 18.04 -5.46
CA SER A 225 -29.48 19.02 -5.56
C SER A 225 -28.15 18.45 -5.04
N PRO A 226 -27.06 18.50 -5.84
CA PRO A 226 -25.70 18.15 -5.41
C PRO A 226 -25.23 18.90 -4.16
N LEU A 227 -25.65 20.16 -4.00
CA LEU A 227 -25.36 20.94 -2.80
C LEU A 227 -26.10 20.41 -1.58
N SER A 228 -27.35 19.94 -1.76
CA SER A 228 -28.10 19.31 -0.67
C SER A 228 -27.39 18.05 -0.19
N ALA A 229 -26.90 17.20 -1.10
CA ALA A 229 -26.15 16.01 -0.74
C ALA A 229 -24.89 16.34 0.07
N LEU A 230 -24.07 17.30 -0.39
CA LEU A 230 -22.88 17.75 0.34
C LEU A 230 -23.22 18.29 1.75
N LEU A 231 -24.24 19.15 1.86
CA LEU A 231 -24.63 19.71 3.16
C LEU A 231 -25.24 18.65 4.09
N THR A 232 -25.92 17.64 3.54
CA THR A 232 -26.41 16.48 4.31
C THR A 232 -25.26 15.67 4.89
N GLU A 233 -24.25 15.33 4.08
CA GLU A 233 -23.07 14.60 4.56
C GLU A 233 -22.30 15.40 5.61
N LEU A 234 -22.14 16.72 5.42
CA LEU A 234 -21.54 17.60 6.43
C LEU A 234 -22.37 17.67 7.72
N ALA A 235 -23.71 17.70 7.62
CA ALA A 235 -24.59 17.73 8.78
C ALA A 235 -24.59 16.41 9.56
N ALA A 236 -24.29 15.29 8.89
CA ALA A 236 -24.24 13.96 9.48
C ALA A 236 -22.96 13.70 10.28
N LEU A 237 -21.96 14.59 10.21
CA LEU A 237 -20.74 14.49 11.01
C LEU A 237 -21.06 14.66 12.51
N ASP A 238 -20.42 13.81 13.32
CA ASP A 238 -20.45 13.89 14.79
C ASP A 238 -19.55 15.03 15.30
N GLY A 239 -18.46 15.31 14.59
CA GLY A 239 -17.45 16.32 14.88
C GLY A 239 -17.59 17.61 14.07
N THR A 240 -16.47 18.33 13.93
CA THR A 240 -16.39 19.51 13.07
C THR A 240 -16.07 19.13 11.62
N GLY A 241 -16.60 19.92 10.69
CA GLY A 241 -16.41 19.73 9.26
C GLY A 241 -16.49 21.04 8.50
N LEU A 242 -15.83 21.09 7.35
CA LEU A 242 -15.76 22.28 6.51
C LEU A 242 -15.68 21.87 5.04
N ALA A 243 -16.47 22.54 4.20
CA ALA A 243 -16.33 22.52 2.76
C ALA A 243 -16.28 23.95 2.21
N ARG A 244 -15.27 24.26 1.40
CA ARG A 244 -15.07 25.54 0.73
C ARG A 244 -14.95 25.32 -0.77
N ILE A 245 -15.69 26.09 -1.56
CA ILE A 245 -15.68 26.09 -3.03
C ILE A 245 -15.52 27.55 -3.46
N GLY A 246 -14.30 27.99 -3.73
CA GLY A 246 -14.01 29.42 -3.94
C GLY A 246 -14.42 30.24 -2.72
N ALA A 247 -15.20 31.30 -2.94
CA ALA A 247 -15.73 32.13 -1.87
C ALA A 247 -16.91 31.50 -1.12
N PHE A 248 -17.52 30.41 -1.60
CA PHE A 248 -18.57 29.73 -0.85
C PHE A 248 -17.95 28.86 0.24
N ALA A 249 -18.43 28.97 1.48
CA ALA A 249 -18.02 28.10 2.58
C ALA A 249 -19.25 27.53 3.32
N ALA A 250 -19.15 26.27 3.72
CA ALA A 250 -20.08 25.57 4.59
C ALA A 250 -19.31 24.96 5.75
N VAL A 251 -19.72 25.27 6.98
CA VAL A 251 -19.05 24.86 8.22
C VAL A 251 -20.03 24.15 9.12
N ARG A 252 -19.69 22.92 9.50
CA ARG A 252 -20.33 22.16 10.56
C ARG A 252 -19.58 22.44 11.86
N THR A 253 -20.24 23.15 12.78
CA THR A 253 -19.85 23.20 14.20
C THR A 253 -20.63 22.12 14.96
N ARG A 254 -20.52 21.99 16.29
CA ARG A 254 -21.35 21.02 17.04
C ARG A 254 -22.84 21.33 17.01
N ASP A 255 -23.20 22.61 17.01
CA ASP A 255 -24.58 23.06 17.23
C ASP A 255 -25.27 23.60 15.96
N ALA A 256 -24.52 23.76 14.86
CA ALA A 256 -25.07 24.31 13.63
C ALA A 256 -24.32 23.87 12.38
N LEU A 257 -25.01 23.99 11.25
CA LEU A 257 -24.42 24.07 9.93
C LEU A 257 -24.57 25.51 9.41
N LEU A 258 -23.45 26.19 9.21
CA LEU A 258 -23.38 27.54 8.67
C LEU A 258 -22.98 27.48 7.20
N CYS A 259 -23.58 28.29 6.35
CA CYS A 259 -23.10 28.47 4.97
C CYS A 259 -23.22 29.92 4.51
N GLY A 260 -22.30 30.37 3.67
CA GLY A 260 -22.25 31.76 3.23
C GLY A 260 -21.12 32.06 2.25
N ILE A 261 -20.97 33.34 1.92
CA ILE A 261 -19.87 33.84 1.09
C ILE A 261 -18.80 34.43 2.00
N LEU A 262 -17.55 34.09 1.69
CA LEU A 262 -16.33 34.48 2.38
C LEU A 262 -15.43 35.19 1.36
N THR A 263 -15.53 36.53 1.28
CA THR A 263 -14.79 37.34 0.29
C THR A 263 -13.35 37.59 0.70
N ASP A 264 -13.07 37.68 2.00
CA ASP A 264 -11.72 37.80 2.57
C ASP A 264 -11.37 36.52 3.34
N ALA A 265 -11.33 35.40 2.63
CA ALA A 265 -11.09 34.10 3.24
C ALA A 265 -9.67 34.03 3.83
N PRO A 266 -9.51 33.82 5.16
CA PRO A 266 -8.23 33.42 5.67
C PRO A 266 -7.80 32.08 5.04
N ASP A 267 -6.51 31.95 4.76
CA ASP A 267 -5.86 30.66 4.44
C ASP A 267 -5.77 29.79 5.72
N THR A 268 -6.90 29.63 6.41
CA THR A 268 -7.04 28.80 7.60
C THR A 268 -7.79 27.51 7.24
N THR A 269 -7.38 26.43 7.88
CA THR A 269 -8.09 25.16 7.85
C THR A 269 -8.92 24.95 9.11
N ASP A 270 -8.93 25.91 10.05
CA ASP A 270 -9.68 25.82 11.30
C ASP A 270 -11.18 26.09 11.07
N PRO A 271 -12.06 25.09 11.26
CA PRO A 271 -13.50 25.29 11.11
C PRO A 271 -14.07 26.32 12.08
N VAL A 272 -13.51 26.48 13.28
CA VAL A 272 -14.03 27.40 14.30
C VAL A 272 -13.79 28.86 13.88
N GLU A 273 -12.61 29.15 13.37
CA GLU A 273 -12.26 30.49 12.86
C GLU A 273 -13.14 30.86 11.65
N LEU A 274 -13.36 29.91 10.74
CA LEU A 274 -14.22 30.11 9.56
C LEU A 274 -15.69 30.28 9.94
N ALA A 275 -16.18 29.54 10.94
CA ALA A 275 -17.52 29.73 11.48
C ALA A 275 -17.71 31.16 12.03
N ALA A 276 -16.75 31.65 12.83
CA ALA A 276 -16.80 33.00 13.38
C ALA A 276 -16.80 34.08 12.28
N HIS A 277 -16.04 33.87 11.21
CA HIS A 277 -16.02 34.78 10.08
C HIS A 277 -17.37 34.80 9.33
N LEU A 278 -17.97 33.63 9.11
CA LEU A 278 -19.30 33.52 8.50
C LEU A 278 -20.38 34.21 9.35
N GLU A 279 -20.39 34.04 10.68
CA GLU A 279 -21.43 34.66 11.52
C GLU A 279 -21.51 36.19 11.41
N GLY A 280 -20.42 36.85 11.01
CA GLY A 280 -20.38 38.30 10.76
C GLY A 280 -20.92 38.75 9.39
N HIS A 281 -21.26 37.84 8.49
CA HIS A 281 -21.61 38.14 7.09
C HIS A 281 -23.12 38.13 6.81
N ALA A 282 -23.59 39.10 6.02
CA ALA A 282 -25.02 39.23 5.67
C ALA A 282 -25.58 38.07 4.82
N THR A 283 -24.71 37.31 4.16
CA THR A 283 -25.09 36.16 3.33
C THR A 283 -25.24 34.85 4.12
N THR A 284 -24.97 34.88 5.42
CA THR A 284 -24.86 33.68 6.22
C THR A 284 -26.22 33.08 6.54
N LEU A 285 -26.33 31.79 6.25
CA LEU A 285 -27.48 30.96 6.55
C LEU A 285 -27.07 29.99 7.66
N ARG A 286 -27.88 29.93 8.70
CA ARG A 286 -27.71 29.01 9.82
C ARG A 286 -28.80 27.96 9.79
N TRP A 287 -28.38 26.71 9.73
CA TRP A 287 -29.27 25.54 9.77
C TRP A 287 -29.04 24.73 11.03
N ASP A 288 -30.13 24.12 11.51
CA ASP A 288 -30.08 23.03 12.47
C ASP A 288 -29.73 21.73 11.72
N PRO A 289 -28.60 21.06 12.05
CA PRO A 289 -28.18 19.81 11.42
C PRO A 289 -29.26 18.73 11.45
N ALA A 290 -30.10 18.69 12.49
CA ALA A 290 -31.17 17.71 12.62
C ALA A 290 -32.20 17.80 11.48
N ARG A 291 -32.33 18.98 10.84
CA ARG A 291 -33.21 19.16 9.67
C ARG A 291 -32.75 18.36 8.46
N PHE A 292 -31.44 18.15 8.28
CA PHE A 292 -30.90 17.35 7.20
C PHE A 292 -31.07 15.86 7.46
N ALA A 293 -30.90 15.42 8.71
CA ALA A 293 -31.16 14.02 9.09
C ALA A 293 -32.64 13.61 8.92
N ALA A 294 -33.57 14.55 9.13
CA ALA A 294 -35.00 14.33 8.94
C ALA A 294 -35.42 14.28 7.46
N ALA A 295 -34.67 14.90 6.54
CA ALA A 295 -34.98 14.96 5.12
C ALA A 295 -34.55 13.70 4.34
N VAL A 296 -33.68 12.87 4.92
CA VAL A 296 -33.18 11.62 4.32
C VAL A 296 -34.07 10.40 4.65
N ARG A 297 -35.01 10.54 5.59
CA ARG A 297 -35.97 9.49 5.99
C ARG A 297 -37.32 9.67 5.29
#